data_AF-A0A355E1Y8-F1
#
_entry.id   AF-A0A355E1Y8-F1
#
_cell.length_a   1.000
_cell.length_b   1.000
_cell.length_c   1.000
_cell.angle_alpha   90.00
_cell.angle_beta   90.00
_cell.angle_gamma   90.00
#
_symmetry.space_group_name_H-M   'P 1'
#
loop_
_entity.id
_entity.type
_entity.pdbx_description
1 polymer ?
#
loop_
_entity_poly.entity_id
_entity_poly.type
_entity_poly.pdbx_seq_one_letter_code
_entity_poly.pdbx_strand_id
1 'polypeptide(L)'
;MICPNCSAAGPDGSAECPACGVIFAKWKAKAEKSAPVPAPAPASAGSGLGGTLCLLAALGVFVYGGYRIYERRVSPPPPEPKGARIDPETYKADIQAIEKAVYDGAGSVHETAAAVEAPAARIAEAVMSKNIRNPSARDAATDVMDFAARMVGAQESLGASPTARLEFVRAWETLRAARFAPADWFHPPEAVKPGAQPDFEKAAQRMLTTAHQLKGLLDGAAGECEQFGDGEVGSPGGLREIRQRPAEDVPGQWDAEEKAAEKAAQARAGEDAERLKAWRAWVPAWRERVDQALADFPKPEEIPNELQSPYQTLVRAAQEARQPPNPGPGGFVTAAELNELYLPGKRAREDWSRGVSRWLAELPGQIDAVRQDRGDGPGRDDR
;
A
#
# COMPACT_ATOMS: atom_id res chain seq x y z
N MET A 1 -17.57 -35.83 -15.30
CA MET A 1 -17.23 -34.92 -16.43
C MET A 1 -16.11 -33.96 -16.05
N ILE A 2 -15.22 -33.58 -16.98
CA ILE A 2 -14.11 -32.63 -16.72
C ILE A 2 -14.57 -31.21 -17.03
N CYS A 3 -14.34 -30.26 -16.12
CA CYS A 3 -14.67 -28.86 -16.34
C CYS A 3 -13.77 -28.24 -17.42
N PRO A 4 -14.31 -27.64 -18.50
CA PRO A 4 -13.48 -27.05 -19.55
C PRO A 4 -12.76 -25.76 -19.13
N ASN A 5 -13.13 -25.17 -17.98
CA ASN A 5 -12.52 -23.94 -17.49
C ASN A 5 -11.34 -24.21 -16.53
N CYS A 6 -11.51 -25.13 -15.58
CA CYS A 6 -10.51 -25.40 -14.53
C CYS A 6 -10.00 -26.84 -14.48
N SER A 7 -10.45 -27.71 -15.40
CA SER A 7 -10.06 -29.12 -15.51
C SER A 7 -10.40 -30.01 -14.31
N ALA A 8 -11.13 -29.50 -13.31
CA ALA A 8 -11.58 -30.29 -12.17
C ALA A 8 -12.58 -31.38 -12.60
N ALA A 9 -12.43 -32.58 -12.04
CA ALA A 9 -13.36 -33.68 -12.23
C ALA A 9 -14.63 -33.45 -11.38
N GLY A 10 -15.79 -33.39 -12.04
CA GLY A 10 -17.09 -33.30 -11.40
C GLY A 10 -17.91 -34.58 -11.58
N PRO A 11 -18.89 -34.87 -10.69
CA PRO A 11 -19.81 -35.98 -10.86
C PRO A 11 -20.60 -35.85 -12.16
N ASP A 12 -20.85 -36.98 -12.82
CA ASP A 12 -21.62 -37.01 -14.06
C ASP A 12 -23.06 -36.53 -13.81
N GLY A 13 -23.53 -35.59 -14.62
CA GLY A 13 -24.86 -34.97 -14.47
C GLY A 13 -24.91 -33.74 -13.57
N SER A 14 -23.77 -33.27 -13.03
CA SER A 14 -23.73 -31.99 -12.30
C SER A 14 -24.14 -30.81 -13.19
N ALA A 15 -24.97 -29.90 -12.66
CA ALA A 15 -25.41 -28.70 -13.37
C ALA A 15 -24.32 -27.62 -13.43
N GLU A 16 -23.43 -27.61 -12.42
CA GLU A 16 -22.34 -26.65 -12.27
C GLU A 16 -21.05 -27.31 -11.75
N CYS A 17 -19.91 -26.71 -12.06
CA CYS A 17 -18.62 -27.16 -11.55
C CYS A 17 -18.45 -26.73 -10.08
N PRO A 18 -18.21 -27.67 -9.14
CA PRO A 18 -18.06 -27.34 -7.72
C PRO A 18 -16.80 -26.52 -7.40
N ALA A 19 -15.80 -26.50 -8.30
CA ALA A 19 -14.55 -25.78 -8.09
C ALA A 19 -14.59 -24.32 -8.55
N CYS A 20 -15.34 -24.00 -9.61
CA CYS A 20 -15.32 -22.66 -10.21
C CYS A 20 -16.70 -22.08 -10.58
N GLY A 21 -17.80 -22.79 -10.26
CA GLY A 21 -19.17 -22.30 -10.46
C GLY A 21 -19.64 -22.23 -11.92
N VAL A 22 -18.92 -22.82 -12.87
CA VAL A 22 -19.32 -22.81 -14.29
C VAL A 22 -20.53 -23.71 -14.52
N ILE A 23 -21.60 -23.16 -15.10
CA ILE A 23 -22.84 -23.87 -15.42
C ILE A 23 -22.69 -24.61 -16.75
N PHE A 24 -22.73 -25.95 -16.71
CA PHE A 24 -22.47 -26.81 -17.88
C PHE A 24 -23.54 -26.71 -18.98
N ALA A 25 -24.79 -26.41 -18.61
CA ALA A 25 -25.90 -26.27 -19.56
C ALA A 25 -25.68 -25.14 -20.58
N LYS A 26 -25.08 -24.00 -20.15
CA LYS A 26 -24.76 -22.88 -21.04
C LYS A 26 -23.65 -23.21 -22.04
N TRP A 27 -22.78 -24.16 -21.71
CA TRP A 27 -21.68 -24.57 -22.57
C TRP A 27 -22.11 -25.53 -23.68
N LYS A 28 -22.97 -26.51 -23.39
CA LYS A 28 -23.51 -27.41 -24.43
C LYS A 28 -24.25 -26.64 -25.54
N ALA A 29 -25.04 -25.63 -25.18
CA ALA A 29 -25.75 -24.79 -26.14
C ALA A 29 -24.82 -23.96 -27.04
N LYS A 30 -23.60 -23.64 -26.60
CA LYS A 30 -22.60 -22.90 -27.39
C LYS A 30 -21.79 -23.82 -28.30
N ALA A 31 -21.52 -25.05 -27.87
CA ALA A 31 -20.86 -26.07 -28.67
C ALA A 31 -21.73 -26.52 -29.86
N GLU A 32 -23.03 -26.72 -29.66
CA GLU A 32 -23.95 -27.11 -30.74
C GLU A 32 -24.21 -26.00 -31.77
N LYS A 33 -24.11 -24.72 -31.37
CA LYS A 33 -24.26 -23.59 -32.29
C LYS A 33 -23.02 -23.33 -33.17
N SER A 34 -21.98 -24.14 -33.00
CA SER A 34 -20.70 -24.04 -33.73
C SER A 34 -20.49 -25.22 -34.68
N ALA A 35 -21.57 -25.71 -35.32
CA ALA A 35 -21.45 -26.67 -36.41
C ALA A 35 -20.93 -25.96 -37.68
N PRO A 36 -19.81 -26.40 -38.27
CA PRO A 36 -19.20 -25.74 -39.42
C PRO A 36 -20.02 -25.99 -40.70
N VAL A 37 -20.34 -24.90 -41.40
CA VAL A 37 -20.83 -24.94 -42.79
C VAL A 37 -19.71 -25.50 -43.68
N PRO A 38 -19.97 -26.47 -44.58
CA PRO A 38 -18.93 -27.07 -45.42
C PRO A 38 -18.30 -26.02 -46.34
N ALA A 39 -16.97 -25.89 -46.23
CA ALA A 39 -16.16 -25.01 -47.04
C ALA A 39 -16.06 -25.52 -48.49
N PRO A 40 -16.13 -24.64 -49.50
CA PRO A 40 -15.85 -25.00 -50.89
C PRO A 40 -14.36 -25.38 -51.08
N ALA A 41 -14.13 -26.30 -52.02
CA ALA A 41 -12.85 -26.92 -52.31
C ALA A 41 -11.72 -25.91 -52.59
N PRO A 42 -10.47 -26.17 -52.14
CA PRO A 42 -9.35 -25.26 -52.34
C PRO A 42 -8.88 -25.31 -53.80
N ALA A 43 -9.03 -24.18 -54.49
CA ALA A 43 -8.25 -23.89 -55.69
C ALA A 43 -6.79 -23.67 -55.29
N SER A 44 -5.90 -24.38 -55.96
CA SER A 44 -4.45 -24.25 -55.86
C SER A 44 -4.01 -22.83 -56.21
N ALA A 45 -3.69 -22.03 -55.19
CA ALA A 45 -3.10 -20.70 -55.32
C ALA A 45 -1.68 -20.71 -54.76
N GLY A 46 -0.74 -20.24 -55.57
CA GLY A 46 0.69 -20.25 -55.31
C GLY A 46 1.08 -19.57 -53.99
N SER A 47 2.14 -20.12 -53.41
CA SER A 47 2.87 -19.64 -52.23
C SER A 47 3.40 -18.22 -52.42
N GLY A 48 2.54 -17.23 -52.17
CA GLY A 48 2.90 -15.83 -52.04
C GLY A 48 3.03 -15.46 -50.57
N LEU A 49 4.25 -15.23 -50.11
CA LEU A 49 4.61 -14.73 -48.78
C LEU A 49 3.78 -13.50 -48.34
N GLY A 50 3.26 -12.74 -49.32
CA GLY A 50 2.34 -11.62 -49.10
C GLY A 50 0.97 -12.01 -48.53
N GLY A 51 0.44 -13.20 -48.86
CA GLY A 51 -0.83 -13.67 -48.31
C GLY A 51 -0.75 -13.94 -46.80
N THR A 52 0.36 -14.54 -46.36
CA THR A 52 0.62 -14.82 -44.95
C THR A 52 0.84 -13.53 -44.15
N LEU A 53 1.54 -12.55 -44.72
CA LEU A 53 1.74 -11.24 -44.07
C LEU A 53 0.43 -10.45 -43.92
N CYS A 54 -0.44 -10.46 -44.94
CA CYS A 54 -1.75 -9.82 -44.84
C CYS A 54 -2.63 -10.46 -43.76
N LEU A 55 -2.55 -11.79 -43.61
CA LEU A 55 -3.33 -12.51 -42.61
C LEU A 55 -2.82 -12.24 -41.19
N LEU A 56 -1.50 -12.14 -40.99
CA LEU A 56 -0.90 -11.74 -39.72
C LEU A 56 -1.21 -10.29 -39.36
N ALA A 57 -1.19 -9.37 -40.34
CA ALA A 57 -1.57 -7.97 -40.10
C ALA A 57 -3.04 -7.85 -39.69
N ALA A 58 -3.94 -8.57 -40.37
CA ALA A 58 -5.36 -8.61 -40.01
C ALA A 58 -5.58 -9.18 -38.60
N LEU A 59 -4.83 -10.22 -38.22
CA LEU A 59 -4.88 -10.80 -36.88
C LEU A 59 -4.38 -9.81 -35.82
N GLY A 60 -3.29 -9.09 -36.10
CA GLY A 60 -2.75 -8.05 -35.22
C GLY A 60 -3.75 -6.92 -34.97
N VAL A 61 -4.44 -6.44 -36.01
CA VAL A 61 -5.51 -5.43 -35.88
C VAL A 61 -6.67 -5.96 -35.03
N PHE A 62 -7.07 -7.22 -35.21
CA PHE A 62 -8.14 -7.83 -34.40
C PHE A 62 -7.76 -7.98 -32.93
N VAL A 63 -6.54 -8.43 -32.64
CA VAL A 63 -6.03 -8.57 -31.27
C VAL A 63 -5.91 -7.21 -30.60
N TYR A 64 -5.34 -6.21 -31.29
CA TYR A 64 -5.24 -4.85 -30.77
C TYR A 64 -6.61 -4.20 -30.57
N GLY A 65 -7.54 -4.38 -31.51
CA GLY A 65 -8.92 -3.91 -31.37
C GLY A 65 -9.65 -4.56 -30.19
N GLY A 66 -9.48 -5.88 -30.02
CA GLY A 66 -10.02 -6.63 -28.88
C GLY A 66 -9.42 -6.16 -27.55
N TYR A 67 -8.10 -5.95 -27.51
CA TYR A 67 -7.40 -5.38 -26.35
C TYR A 67 -7.92 -3.98 -26.00
N ARG A 68 -8.08 -3.08 -26.97
CA ARG A 68 -8.62 -1.73 -26.74
C ARG A 68 -10.07 -1.73 -26.26
N ILE A 69 -10.89 -2.67 -26.75
CA ILE A 69 -12.27 -2.83 -26.26
C ILE A 69 -12.29 -3.39 -24.84
N TYR A 70 -11.42 -4.36 -24.54
CA TYR A 70 -11.26 -4.93 -23.21
C TYR A 70 -10.77 -3.86 -22.22
N GLU A 71 -9.73 -3.11 -22.57
CA GLU A 71 -9.17 -2.01 -21.80
C GLU A 71 -10.23 -0.93 -21.51
N ARG A 72 -11.06 -0.55 -22.50
CA ARG A 72 -12.19 0.37 -22.29
C ARG A 72 -13.32 -0.18 -21.41
N ARG A 73 -13.47 -1.51 -21.32
CA ARG A 73 -14.48 -2.15 -20.47
C ARG A 73 -14.01 -2.36 -19.04
N VAL A 74 -12.72 -2.64 -18.85
CA VAL A 74 -12.10 -2.88 -17.55
C VAL A 74 -11.67 -1.56 -16.89
N SER A 75 -11.20 -0.61 -17.71
CA SER A 75 -10.85 0.75 -17.32
C SER A 75 -11.73 1.72 -18.12
N PRO A 76 -13.02 1.87 -17.76
CA PRO A 76 -13.82 2.94 -18.36
C PRO A 76 -13.05 4.25 -18.18
N PRO A 77 -12.90 5.08 -19.24
CA PRO A 77 -12.34 6.41 -19.07
C PRO A 77 -13.10 7.07 -17.91
N PRO A 78 -12.40 7.76 -16.98
CA PRO A 78 -13.06 8.39 -15.84
C PRO A 78 -14.26 9.15 -16.41
N PRO A 79 -15.50 8.81 -15.97
CA PRO A 79 -16.68 9.33 -16.62
C PRO A 79 -16.52 10.83 -16.72
N GLU A 80 -16.57 11.39 -17.94
CA GLU A 80 -16.68 12.83 -18.10
C GLU A 80 -17.76 13.27 -17.11
N PRO A 81 -17.45 14.17 -16.16
CA PRO A 81 -18.34 14.42 -15.04
C PRO A 81 -19.69 14.89 -15.59
N LYS A 82 -20.67 13.98 -15.67
CA LYS A 82 -22.01 14.21 -16.24
C LYS A 82 -22.89 15.06 -15.32
N GLY A 83 -22.28 15.81 -14.40
CA GLY A 83 -22.94 16.68 -13.45
C GLY A 83 -22.47 18.12 -13.64
N ALA A 84 -23.37 19.07 -13.40
CA ALA A 84 -22.99 20.47 -13.29
C ALA A 84 -21.94 20.59 -12.17
N ARG A 85 -20.73 21.03 -12.54
CA ARG A 85 -19.66 21.32 -11.57
C ARG A 85 -20.13 22.41 -10.62
N ILE A 86 -19.70 22.31 -9.37
CA ILE A 86 -20.00 23.28 -8.33
C ILE A 86 -19.20 24.56 -8.60
N ASP A 87 -19.87 25.72 -8.53
CA ASP A 87 -19.21 27.01 -8.58
C ASP A 87 -18.33 27.20 -7.31
N PRO A 88 -17.00 27.25 -7.44
CA PRO A 88 -16.11 27.34 -6.29
C PRO A 88 -16.12 28.71 -5.61
N GLU A 89 -16.57 29.79 -6.28
CA GLU A 89 -16.61 31.14 -5.68
C GLU A 89 -17.46 31.18 -4.42
N THR A 90 -18.54 30.39 -4.40
CA THR A 90 -19.44 30.27 -3.25
C THR A 90 -18.73 29.71 -1.99
N TYR A 91 -17.62 28.97 -2.17
CA TYR A 91 -16.93 28.24 -1.11
C TYR A 91 -15.46 28.65 -0.96
N LYS A 92 -15.09 29.79 -1.54
CA LYS A 92 -13.71 30.21 -1.73
C LYS A 92 -12.86 30.16 -0.46
N ALA A 93 -13.37 30.68 0.66
CA ALA A 93 -12.65 30.72 1.93
C ALA A 93 -12.33 29.31 2.47
N ASP A 94 -13.29 28.39 2.38
CA ASP A 94 -13.10 27.02 2.87
C ASP A 94 -12.20 26.21 1.95
N ILE A 95 -12.34 26.36 0.62
CA ILE A 95 -11.45 25.72 -0.35
C ILE A 95 -10.02 26.22 -0.15
N GLN A 96 -9.81 27.54 0.03
CA GLN A 96 -8.47 28.09 0.29
C GLN A 96 -7.90 27.60 1.62
N ALA A 97 -8.71 27.35 2.64
CA ALA A 97 -8.25 26.74 3.89
C ALA A 97 -7.77 25.30 3.68
N ILE A 98 -8.49 24.50 2.88
CA ILE A 98 -8.08 23.15 2.50
C ILE A 98 -6.79 23.20 1.67
N GLU A 99 -6.74 24.04 0.63
CA GLU A 99 -5.55 24.21 -0.20
C GLU A 99 -4.34 24.61 0.65
N LYS A 100 -4.50 25.59 1.54
CA LYS A 100 -3.43 26.01 2.44
C LYS A 100 -2.92 24.85 3.30
N ALA A 101 -3.83 24.08 3.91
CA ALA A 101 -3.44 22.93 4.72
C ALA A 101 -2.67 21.88 3.90
N VAL A 102 -3.19 21.52 2.72
CA VAL A 102 -2.65 20.47 1.86
C VAL A 102 -1.30 20.88 1.23
N TYR A 103 -1.19 22.12 0.72
CA TYR A 103 -0.02 22.58 -0.01
C TYR A 103 1.06 23.21 0.87
N ASP A 104 0.75 24.03 1.88
CA ASP A 104 1.78 24.69 2.69
C ASP A 104 2.52 23.66 3.56
N GLY A 105 1.76 22.73 4.16
CA GLY A 105 2.20 21.65 5.07
C GLY A 105 3.49 21.91 5.82
N ALA A 106 3.54 23.05 6.48
CA ALA A 106 4.53 23.30 7.53
C ALA A 106 4.28 22.41 8.75
N GLY A 107 3.12 21.73 8.82
CA GLY A 107 2.71 20.89 9.94
C GLY A 107 2.79 19.39 9.68
N SER A 108 2.59 18.63 10.76
CA SER A 108 2.39 17.19 10.73
C SER A 108 1.15 16.80 9.91
N VAL A 109 1.07 15.52 9.52
CA VAL A 109 -0.15 14.97 8.89
C VAL A 109 -1.37 15.13 9.81
N HIS A 110 -1.16 15.05 11.13
CA HIS A 110 -2.23 15.28 12.08
C HIS A 110 -2.78 16.71 11.99
N GLU A 111 -1.90 17.72 12.06
CA GLU A 111 -2.32 19.12 11.97
C GLU A 111 -2.99 19.41 10.63
N THR A 112 -2.47 18.82 9.55
CA THR A 112 -3.06 18.95 8.21
C THR A 112 -4.48 18.40 8.16
N ALA A 113 -4.74 17.17 8.63
CA ALA A 113 -6.09 16.61 8.56
C ALA A 113 -7.08 17.38 9.45
N ALA A 114 -6.66 17.80 10.65
CA ALA A 114 -7.48 18.63 11.52
C ALA A 114 -7.82 19.99 10.89
N ALA A 115 -6.89 20.58 10.14
CA ALA A 115 -7.13 21.82 9.39
C ALA A 115 -8.07 21.64 8.19
N VAL A 116 -8.18 20.44 7.62
CA VAL A 116 -9.05 20.12 6.47
C VAL A 116 -10.48 19.75 6.90
N GLU A 117 -10.65 19.08 8.03
CA GLU A 117 -11.93 18.51 8.45
C GLU A 117 -13.06 19.55 8.54
N ALA A 118 -12.84 20.64 9.28
CA ALA A 118 -13.88 21.66 9.49
C ALA A 118 -14.26 22.43 8.20
N PRO A 119 -13.31 22.89 7.36
CA PRO A 119 -13.64 23.44 6.05
C PRO A 119 -14.38 22.46 5.13
N ALA A 120 -13.96 21.19 5.07
CA ALA A 120 -14.63 20.18 4.25
C ALA A 120 -16.08 19.96 4.68
N ALA A 121 -16.34 19.87 5.98
CA ALA A 121 -17.69 19.76 6.54
C ALA A 121 -18.57 20.95 6.17
N ARG A 122 -18.06 22.19 6.25
CA ARG A 122 -18.81 23.40 5.86
C ARG A 122 -19.14 23.42 4.37
N ILE A 123 -18.21 23.01 3.51
CA ILE A 123 -18.45 22.88 2.06
C ILE A 123 -19.57 21.85 1.84
N ALA A 124 -19.45 20.65 2.40
CA ALA A 124 -20.42 19.59 2.23
C ALA A 124 -21.83 20.00 2.70
N GLU A 125 -21.94 20.61 3.88
CA GLU A 125 -23.20 21.13 4.42
C GLU A 125 -23.82 22.20 3.52
N ALA A 126 -23.03 23.18 3.08
CA ALA A 126 -23.52 24.28 2.25
C ALA A 126 -23.90 23.81 0.83
N VAL A 127 -23.17 22.85 0.26
CA VAL A 127 -23.51 22.21 -1.02
C VAL A 127 -24.83 21.45 -0.89
N MET A 128 -25.00 20.67 0.18
CA MET A 128 -26.24 19.95 0.44
C MET A 128 -27.41 20.90 0.67
N SER A 129 -27.27 21.97 1.46
CA SER A 129 -28.39 22.87 1.80
C SER A 129 -28.92 23.63 0.57
N LYS A 130 -28.04 24.11 -0.31
CA LYS A 130 -28.41 24.86 -1.53
C LYS A 130 -28.94 23.97 -2.64
N ASN A 131 -28.53 22.71 -2.68
CA ASN A 131 -28.77 21.82 -3.82
C ASN A 131 -29.35 20.46 -3.40
N ILE A 132 -30.20 20.42 -2.36
CA ILE A 132 -30.76 19.18 -1.80
C ILE A 132 -31.29 18.23 -2.88
N ARG A 133 -31.89 18.73 -3.97
CA ARG A 133 -32.49 17.91 -5.03
C ARG A 133 -31.54 17.51 -6.17
N ASN A 134 -30.31 18.03 -6.22
CA ASN A 134 -29.34 17.74 -7.26
C ASN A 134 -28.44 16.56 -6.85
N PRO A 135 -28.52 15.39 -7.52
CA PRO A 135 -27.68 14.23 -7.20
C PRO A 135 -26.18 14.54 -7.31
N SER A 136 -25.76 15.31 -8.31
CA SER A 136 -24.34 15.66 -8.50
C SER A 136 -23.79 16.51 -7.35
N ALA A 137 -24.62 17.35 -6.74
CA ALA A 137 -24.21 18.15 -5.58
C ALA A 137 -24.06 17.27 -4.34
N ARG A 138 -24.95 16.28 -4.16
CA ARG A 138 -24.81 15.29 -3.08
C ARG A 138 -23.54 14.47 -3.23
N ASP A 139 -23.26 13.95 -4.43
CA ASP A 139 -22.04 13.19 -4.70
C ASP A 139 -20.78 14.02 -4.43
N ALA A 140 -20.78 15.30 -4.81
CA ALA A 140 -19.66 16.18 -4.52
C ALA A 140 -19.49 16.45 -3.00
N ALA A 141 -20.58 16.63 -2.26
CA ALA A 141 -20.53 16.76 -0.81
C ALA A 141 -19.99 15.49 -0.15
N THR A 142 -20.43 14.31 -0.61
CA THR A 142 -19.89 13.02 -0.17
C THR A 142 -18.40 12.91 -0.46
N ASP A 143 -17.95 13.20 -1.68
CA ASP A 143 -16.53 13.12 -2.05
C ASP A 143 -15.66 14.05 -1.19
N VAL A 144 -16.13 15.26 -0.88
CA VAL A 144 -15.43 16.21 0.01
C VAL A 144 -15.29 15.64 1.42
N MET A 145 -16.35 15.01 1.95
CA MET A 145 -16.31 14.35 3.26
C MET A 145 -15.42 13.11 3.24
N ASP A 146 -15.47 12.31 2.17
CA ASP A 146 -14.62 11.13 1.99
C ASP A 146 -13.14 11.51 1.93
N PHE A 147 -12.81 12.63 1.27
CA PHE A 147 -11.46 13.18 1.27
C PHE A 147 -10.99 13.52 2.69
N ALA A 148 -11.80 14.26 3.46
CA ALA A 148 -11.47 14.59 4.85
C ALA A 148 -11.34 13.32 5.73
N ALA A 149 -12.27 12.37 5.60
CA ALA A 149 -12.24 11.11 6.33
C ALA A 149 -11.00 10.26 6.02
N ARG A 150 -10.55 10.23 4.75
CA ARG A 150 -9.29 9.57 4.36
C ARG A 150 -8.08 10.20 5.03
N MET A 151 -8.05 11.53 5.14
CA MET A 151 -6.96 12.21 5.82
C MET A 151 -6.95 11.90 7.32
N VAL A 152 -8.12 11.87 7.97
CA VAL A 152 -8.26 11.49 9.38
C VAL A 152 -7.88 10.03 9.61
N GLY A 153 -8.35 9.09 8.77
CA GLY A 153 -7.98 7.68 8.87
C GLY A 153 -6.48 7.43 8.68
N ALA A 154 -5.81 8.24 7.85
CA ALA A 154 -4.35 8.20 7.71
C ALA A 154 -3.59 8.72 8.95
N GLN A 155 -4.24 9.47 9.85
CA GLN A 155 -3.67 9.84 11.16
C GLN A 155 -3.66 8.64 12.12
N GLU A 156 -4.72 7.83 12.08
CA GLU A 156 -4.88 6.68 13.00
C GLU A 156 -3.94 5.53 12.66
N SER A 157 -3.53 5.42 11.38
CA SER A 157 -2.41 4.57 11.01
C SER A 157 -1.12 5.18 11.56
N LEU A 158 -0.50 4.50 12.53
CA LEU A 158 0.70 4.88 13.33
C LEU A 158 1.96 5.31 12.54
N GLY A 159 1.88 5.42 11.23
CA GLY A 159 2.87 6.07 10.39
C GLY A 159 2.19 6.60 9.14
N ALA A 160 1.79 7.87 9.14
CA ALA A 160 1.45 8.52 7.89
C ALA A 160 2.67 8.43 6.96
N SER A 161 2.46 7.81 5.79
CA SER A 161 3.52 7.61 4.82
C SER A 161 4.25 8.94 4.53
N PRO A 162 5.58 8.97 4.29
CA PRO A 162 6.27 10.14 3.76
C PRO A 162 5.64 10.65 2.47
N THR A 163 4.92 9.79 1.73
CA THR A 163 4.12 10.16 0.55
C THR A 163 2.69 10.57 0.86
N ALA A 164 2.20 10.41 2.09
CA ALA A 164 0.81 10.68 2.45
C ALA A 164 0.40 12.10 2.03
N ARG A 165 1.31 13.08 2.20
CA ARG A 165 1.04 14.44 1.76
C ARG A 165 0.86 14.59 0.26
N LEU A 166 1.70 13.93 -0.55
CA LEU A 166 1.52 13.94 -2.00
C LEU A 166 0.28 13.19 -2.43
N GLU A 167 -0.07 12.12 -1.72
CA GLU A 167 -1.34 11.43 -1.91
C GLU A 167 -2.53 12.33 -1.59
N PHE A 168 -2.45 13.15 -0.53
CA PHE A 168 -3.48 14.15 -0.20
C PHE A 168 -3.54 15.27 -1.24
N VAL A 169 -2.40 15.78 -1.71
CA VAL A 169 -2.34 16.76 -2.80
C VAL A 169 -3.01 16.18 -4.05
N ARG A 170 -2.60 14.98 -4.49
CA ARG A 170 -3.18 14.32 -5.68
C ARG A 170 -4.66 14.04 -5.50
N ALA A 171 -5.09 13.56 -4.33
CA ALA A 171 -6.49 13.29 -4.02
C ALA A 171 -7.33 14.57 -4.05
N TRP A 172 -6.80 15.65 -3.48
CA TRP A 172 -7.44 16.96 -3.50
C TRP A 172 -7.54 17.52 -4.91
N GLU A 173 -6.47 17.51 -5.69
CA GLU A 173 -6.47 17.97 -7.08
C GLU A 173 -7.46 17.19 -7.95
N THR A 174 -7.51 15.86 -7.77
CA THR A 174 -8.45 14.97 -8.47
C THR A 174 -9.90 15.33 -8.12
N LEU A 175 -10.20 15.45 -6.83
CA LEU A 175 -11.52 15.85 -6.35
C LEU A 175 -11.90 17.23 -6.87
N ARG A 176 -10.99 18.20 -6.77
CA ARG A 176 -11.16 19.59 -7.21
C ARG A 176 -11.53 19.63 -8.70
N ALA A 177 -10.75 18.96 -9.54
CA ALA A 177 -10.97 18.90 -10.98
C ALA A 177 -12.28 18.18 -11.37
N ALA A 178 -12.70 17.18 -10.58
CA ALA A 178 -13.92 16.43 -10.82
C ALA A 178 -15.18 17.20 -10.42
N ARG A 179 -15.16 17.90 -9.27
CA ARG A 179 -16.37 18.43 -8.63
C ARG A 179 -16.56 19.94 -8.77
N PHE A 180 -15.49 20.72 -8.94
CA PHE A 180 -15.56 22.17 -8.99
C PHE A 180 -15.30 22.72 -10.39
N ALA A 181 -15.96 23.83 -10.73
CA ALA A 181 -15.64 24.59 -11.93
C ALA A 181 -14.21 25.16 -11.80
N PRO A 182 -13.47 25.35 -12.90
CA PRO A 182 -12.16 26.00 -12.83
C PRO A 182 -12.26 27.40 -12.23
N ALA A 183 -11.32 27.76 -11.36
CA ALA A 183 -11.15 29.11 -10.82
C ALA A 183 -9.69 29.54 -10.95
N ASP A 184 -9.46 30.84 -11.15
CA ASP A 184 -8.14 31.43 -11.33
C ASP A 184 -7.33 31.56 -10.03
N TRP A 185 -8.02 31.60 -8.89
CA TRP A 185 -7.42 31.68 -7.55
C TRP A 185 -7.12 30.32 -6.91
N PHE A 186 -7.54 29.21 -7.54
CA PHE A 186 -7.10 27.89 -7.12
C PHE A 186 -5.58 27.82 -7.14
N HIS A 187 -5.00 27.10 -6.19
CA HIS A 187 -3.57 26.79 -6.23
C HIS A 187 -3.29 26.20 -7.63
N PRO A 188 -2.43 26.85 -8.44
CA PRO A 188 -2.14 26.35 -9.76
C PRO A 188 -1.67 24.91 -9.56
N PRO A 189 -2.24 23.91 -10.28
CA PRO A 189 -1.74 22.55 -10.18
C PRO A 189 -0.23 22.67 -10.32
N GLU A 190 0.53 22.16 -9.35
CA GLU A 190 1.97 22.40 -9.29
C GLU A 190 2.46 22.04 -10.67
N ALA A 191 2.77 23.08 -11.46
CA ALA A 191 3.03 22.89 -12.86
C ALA A 191 4.30 22.09 -12.78
N VAL A 192 4.22 20.78 -13.08
CA VAL A 192 5.37 19.93 -13.25
C VAL A 192 6.18 20.76 -14.20
N LYS A 193 7.21 21.44 -13.66
CA LYS A 193 7.94 22.41 -14.44
C LYS A 193 8.31 21.60 -15.67
N PRO A 194 8.16 22.13 -16.89
CA PRO A 194 8.72 21.47 -18.06
C PRO A 194 10.26 21.53 -17.96
N GLY A 195 10.81 21.07 -16.84
CA GLY A 195 12.13 20.53 -16.72
C GLY A 195 12.11 19.12 -17.31
N ALA A 196 13.32 18.63 -17.60
CA ALA A 196 13.54 17.33 -18.17
C ALA A 196 12.62 16.29 -17.52
N GLN A 197 11.91 15.51 -18.35
CA GLN A 197 11.22 14.32 -17.87
C GLN A 197 12.17 13.59 -16.91
N PRO A 198 11.69 13.16 -15.73
CA PRO A 198 12.54 12.50 -14.77
C PRO A 198 13.24 11.33 -15.45
N ASP A 199 14.57 11.32 -15.34
CA ASP A 199 15.41 10.30 -15.95
C ASP A 199 15.12 8.96 -15.27
N PHE A 200 14.48 8.06 -16.03
CA PHE A 200 14.06 6.76 -15.53
C PHE A 200 15.20 5.96 -14.94
N GLU A 201 16.33 5.87 -15.64
CA GLU A 201 17.45 5.05 -15.18
C GLU A 201 18.11 5.65 -13.95
N LYS A 202 18.21 6.98 -13.89
CA LYS A 202 18.68 7.67 -12.70
C LYS A 202 17.77 7.44 -11.49
N ALA A 203 16.44 7.52 -11.68
CA ALA A 203 15.47 7.28 -10.62
C ALA A 203 15.52 5.81 -10.14
N ALA A 204 15.49 4.85 -11.07
CA ALA A 204 15.60 3.43 -10.79
C ALA A 204 16.88 3.09 -10.02
N GLN A 205 18.04 3.62 -10.47
CA GLN A 205 19.31 3.39 -9.80
C GLN A 205 19.35 3.94 -8.37
N ARG A 206 18.75 5.11 -8.12
CA ARG A 206 18.64 5.67 -6.75
C ARG A 206 17.74 4.83 -5.86
N MET A 207 16.61 4.35 -6.40
CA MET A 207 15.71 3.44 -5.68
C MET A 207 16.42 2.14 -5.29
N LEU A 208 17.15 1.53 -6.23
CA LEU A 208 17.93 0.32 -5.99
C LEU A 208 19.06 0.54 -4.97
N THR A 209 19.78 1.64 -5.08
CA THR A 209 20.85 2.01 -4.14
C THR A 209 20.31 2.14 -2.72
N THR A 210 19.19 2.87 -2.57
CA THR A 210 18.49 3.04 -1.30
C THR A 210 18.02 1.69 -0.75
N ALA A 211 17.41 0.85 -1.60
CA ALA A 211 16.93 -0.47 -1.20
C ALA A 211 18.07 -1.38 -0.72
N HIS A 212 19.23 -1.34 -1.38
CA HIS A 212 20.42 -2.07 -0.97
C HIS A 212 20.98 -1.57 0.37
N GLN A 213 21.01 -0.25 0.60
CA GLN A 213 21.45 0.32 1.88
C GLN A 213 20.53 -0.12 3.02
N LEU A 214 19.21 -0.01 2.85
CA LEU A 214 18.23 -0.47 3.83
C LEU A 214 18.35 -1.97 4.11
N LYS A 215 18.50 -2.79 3.05
CA LYS A 215 18.67 -4.23 3.19
C LYS A 215 19.93 -4.57 3.98
N GLY A 216 21.06 -3.90 3.69
CA GLY A 216 22.30 -4.08 4.43
C GLY A 216 22.16 -3.73 5.92
N LEU A 217 21.43 -2.67 6.25
CA LEU A 217 21.11 -2.32 7.63
C LEU A 217 20.26 -3.41 8.31
N LEU A 218 19.22 -3.91 7.63
CA LEU A 218 18.32 -4.94 8.19
C LEU A 218 19.04 -6.28 8.41
N ASP A 219 19.92 -6.65 7.50
CA ASP A 219 20.77 -7.85 7.64
C ASP A 219 21.68 -7.71 8.89
N GLY A 220 22.19 -6.51 9.17
CA GLY A 220 22.94 -6.22 10.41
C GLY A 220 22.08 -6.19 11.68
N ALA A 221 20.86 -5.66 11.58
CA ALA A 221 19.92 -5.57 12.71
C ALA A 221 19.57 -6.95 13.28
N ALA A 222 19.50 -7.99 12.43
CA ALA A 222 19.23 -9.35 12.88
C ALA A 222 20.28 -9.84 13.88
N GLY A 223 21.57 -9.61 13.59
CA GLY A 223 22.67 -9.97 14.50
C GLY A 223 22.70 -9.10 15.77
N GLU A 224 22.47 -7.79 15.63
CA GLU A 224 22.36 -6.90 16.79
C GLU A 224 21.19 -7.28 17.70
N CYS A 225 20.11 -7.85 17.15
CA CYS A 225 18.95 -8.28 17.91
C CYS A 225 19.18 -9.54 18.75
N GLU A 226 20.26 -10.30 18.53
CA GLU A 226 20.61 -11.47 19.34
C GLU A 226 20.97 -11.08 20.77
N GLN A 227 21.58 -9.90 20.97
CA GLN A 227 21.96 -9.40 22.30
C GLN A 227 20.75 -9.18 23.22
N PHE A 228 19.56 -9.04 22.64
CA PHE A 228 18.32 -8.88 23.39
C PHE A 228 17.70 -10.21 23.79
N GLY A 229 18.29 -11.38 23.51
CA GLY A 229 17.80 -12.69 23.93
C GLY A 229 16.47 -13.14 23.31
N ASP A 230 16.05 -14.37 23.61
CA ASP A 230 14.89 -15.00 22.97
C ASP A 230 13.54 -14.58 23.61
N GLY A 231 13.53 -14.32 24.92
CA GLY A 231 12.32 -14.05 25.69
C GLY A 231 11.73 -12.66 25.49
N GLU A 232 10.41 -12.57 25.54
CA GLU A 232 9.66 -11.31 25.59
C GLU A 232 9.71 -10.74 27.02
N VAL A 233 9.99 -9.43 27.17
CA VAL A 233 9.95 -8.74 28.47
C VAL A 233 8.74 -7.82 28.50
N GLY A 234 7.96 -7.88 29.58
CA GLY A 234 6.79 -7.02 29.78
C GLY A 234 5.47 -7.57 29.23
N SER A 235 5.42 -8.86 28.85
CA SER A 235 4.16 -9.50 28.47
C SER A 235 3.19 -9.49 29.67
N PRO A 236 1.96 -8.94 29.55
CA PRO A 236 1.01 -8.81 30.65
C PRO A 236 0.67 -10.12 31.37
N GLY A 237 0.93 -11.27 30.74
CA GLY A 237 0.73 -12.60 31.33
C GLY A 237 1.70 -12.93 32.47
N GLY A 238 2.97 -12.55 32.38
CA GLY A 238 4.01 -12.98 33.33
C GLY A 238 3.91 -12.32 34.71
N LEU A 239 3.46 -11.07 34.78
CA LEU A 239 3.27 -10.34 36.05
C LEU A 239 1.96 -10.70 36.76
N ARG A 240 0.95 -11.20 36.04
CA ARG A 240 -0.33 -11.61 36.64
C ARG A 240 -0.26 -12.95 37.38
N GLU A 241 0.57 -13.87 36.91
CA GLU A 241 0.62 -15.23 37.44
C GLU A 241 1.19 -15.30 38.87
N ILE A 242 2.12 -14.39 39.21
CA ILE A 242 2.72 -14.33 40.56
C ILE A 242 1.74 -13.77 41.60
N ARG A 243 0.75 -12.95 41.18
CA ARG A 243 -0.14 -12.22 42.11
C ARG A 243 -1.43 -12.95 42.48
N GLN A 244 -1.73 -14.09 41.84
CA GLN A 244 -2.98 -14.83 42.04
C GLN A 244 -2.85 -16.09 42.91
N ARG A 245 -1.75 -16.28 43.65
CA ARG A 245 -1.72 -17.32 44.70
C ARG A 245 -2.66 -16.90 45.84
N PRO A 246 -3.71 -17.68 46.16
CA PRO A 246 -4.63 -17.37 47.25
C PRO A 246 -3.87 -17.33 48.58
N ALA A 247 -4.10 -16.28 49.37
CA ALA A 247 -3.38 -15.97 50.60
C ALA A 247 -3.73 -16.88 51.80
N GLU A 248 -4.19 -18.11 51.57
CA GLU A 248 -4.84 -18.92 52.61
C GLU A 248 -3.92 -19.93 53.33
N ASP A 249 -2.65 -20.13 52.92
CA ASP A 249 -1.78 -21.13 53.55
C ASP A 249 -0.65 -20.54 54.43
N VAL A 250 -0.83 -20.79 55.73
CA VAL A 250 0.14 -20.96 56.84
C VAL A 250 1.34 -19.98 56.96
N PRO A 251 1.30 -19.03 57.93
CA PRO A 251 2.47 -18.27 58.33
C PRO A 251 3.46 -19.15 59.10
N GLY A 252 4.62 -19.48 58.53
CA GLY A 252 5.73 -20.01 59.35
C GLY A 252 6.87 -20.77 58.65
N GLN A 253 6.65 -21.34 57.47
CA GLN A 253 7.69 -22.06 56.73
C GLN A 253 7.69 -21.61 55.27
N TRP A 254 8.38 -20.49 55.02
CA TRP A 254 8.88 -20.24 53.67
C TRP A 254 10.00 -21.23 53.45
N ASP A 255 9.67 -22.35 52.82
CA ASP A 255 10.62 -23.39 52.48
C ASP A 255 11.78 -22.78 51.68
N ALA A 256 12.99 -23.30 51.86
CA ALA A 256 14.19 -22.79 51.19
C ALA A 256 14.01 -22.68 49.66
N GLU A 257 13.12 -23.49 49.10
CA GLU A 257 12.70 -23.49 47.70
C GLU A 257 11.98 -22.20 47.28
N GLU A 258 11.10 -21.64 48.11
CA GLU A 258 10.36 -20.42 47.79
C GLU A 258 11.27 -19.19 47.81
N LYS A 259 12.19 -19.12 48.79
CA LYS A 259 13.23 -18.08 48.81
C LYS A 259 14.19 -18.19 47.62
N ALA A 260 14.52 -19.40 47.19
CA ALA A 260 15.33 -19.62 46.00
C ALA A 260 14.59 -19.19 44.72
N ALA A 261 13.28 -19.48 44.62
CA ALA A 261 12.43 -19.05 43.52
C ALA A 261 12.28 -17.52 43.46
N GLU A 262 12.07 -16.87 44.61
CA GLU A 262 12.00 -15.41 44.70
C GLU A 262 13.33 -14.76 44.27
N LYS A 263 14.46 -15.27 44.76
CA LYS A 263 15.79 -14.78 44.36
C LYS A 263 16.04 -14.97 42.86
N ALA A 264 15.62 -16.10 42.29
CA ALA A 264 15.72 -16.36 40.86
C ALA A 264 14.82 -15.41 40.05
N ALA A 265 13.61 -15.10 40.54
CA ALA A 265 12.71 -14.13 39.91
C ALA A 265 13.28 -12.71 39.96
N GLN A 266 13.85 -12.28 41.09
CA GLN A 266 14.53 -10.99 41.22
C GLN A 266 15.74 -10.88 40.28
N ALA A 267 16.53 -11.95 40.17
CA ALA A 267 17.67 -11.99 39.24
C ALA A 267 17.21 -11.85 37.77
N ARG A 268 16.18 -12.60 37.35
CA ARG A 268 15.58 -12.48 36.02
C ARG A 268 15.03 -11.09 35.75
N ALA A 269 14.36 -10.49 36.74
CA ALA A 269 13.84 -9.13 36.62
C ALA A 269 14.97 -8.10 36.39
N GLY A 270 16.13 -8.28 37.04
CA GLY A 270 17.32 -7.47 36.81
C GLY A 270 17.89 -7.62 35.38
N GLU A 271 18.00 -8.86 34.90
CA GLU A 271 18.46 -9.15 33.53
C GLU A 271 17.50 -8.57 32.47
N ASP A 272 16.20 -8.73 32.68
CA ASP A 272 15.16 -8.21 31.80
C ASP A 272 15.13 -6.68 31.78
N ALA A 273 15.38 -6.02 32.92
CA ALA A 273 15.50 -4.57 32.99
C ALA A 273 16.70 -4.04 32.18
N GLU A 274 17.86 -4.71 32.26
CA GLU A 274 19.04 -4.35 31.46
C GLU A 274 18.82 -4.61 29.96
N ARG A 275 18.17 -5.71 29.58
CA ARG A 275 17.79 -6.00 28.18
C ARG A 275 16.85 -4.92 27.62
N LEU A 276 15.84 -4.54 28.40
CA LEU A 276 14.89 -3.49 28.01
C LEU A 276 15.59 -2.13 27.85
N LYS A 277 16.50 -1.79 28.77
CA LYS A 277 17.31 -0.58 28.67
C LYS A 277 18.20 -0.58 27.41
N ALA A 278 18.84 -1.70 27.10
CA ALA A 278 19.66 -1.86 25.90
C ALA A 278 18.81 -1.70 24.62
N TRP A 279 17.61 -2.29 24.58
CA TRP A 279 16.68 -2.11 23.47
C TRP A 279 16.27 -0.65 23.27
N ARG A 280 15.95 0.07 24.35
CA ARG A 280 15.60 1.50 24.29
C ARG A 280 16.75 2.37 23.81
N ALA A 281 17.99 2.02 24.10
CA ALA A 281 19.16 2.71 23.56
C ALA A 281 19.37 2.37 22.07
N TRP A 282 19.07 1.13 21.68
CA TRP A 282 19.23 0.65 20.31
C TRP A 282 18.23 1.28 19.33
N VAL A 283 16.94 1.39 19.68
CA VAL A 283 15.89 1.93 18.80
C VAL A 283 16.21 3.32 18.22
N PRO A 284 16.60 4.35 18.99
CA PRO A 284 16.95 5.66 18.43
C PRO A 284 18.21 5.60 17.56
N ALA A 285 19.23 4.84 17.97
CA ALA A 285 20.45 4.65 17.16
C ALA A 285 20.17 3.90 15.84
N TRP A 286 19.22 2.96 15.85
CA TRP A 286 18.73 2.30 14.65
C TRP A 286 18.00 3.29 13.73
N ARG A 287 17.08 4.10 14.27
CA ARG A 287 16.36 5.13 13.49
C ARG A 287 17.32 6.11 12.83
N GLU A 288 18.33 6.59 13.54
CA GLU A 288 19.35 7.49 12.99
C GLU A 288 20.09 6.85 11.80
N ARG A 289 20.47 5.56 11.90
CA ARG A 289 21.09 4.84 10.78
C ARG A 289 20.15 4.68 9.59
N VAL A 290 18.87 4.40 9.83
CA VAL A 290 17.86 4.33 8.78
C VAL A 290 17.69 5.71 8.13
N ASP A 291 17.59 6.79 8.91
CA ASP A 291 17.49 8.16 8.39
C ASP A 291 18.69 8.54 7.54
N GLN A 292 19.90 8.14 7.95
CA GLN A 292 21.11 8.34 7.18
C GLN A 292 21.10 7.56 5.85
N ALA A 293 20.60 6.32 5.84
CA ALA A 293 20.41 5.54 4.61
C ALA A 293 19.32 6.12 3.70
N LEU A 294 18.39 6.90 4.27
CA LEU A 294 17.33 7.59 3.54
C LEU A 294 17.70 9.03 3.18
N ALA A 295 18.94 9.49 3.44
CA ALA A 295 19.35 10.85 3.13
C ALA A 295 19.25 11.17 1.62
N ASP A 296 19.55 10.19 0.77
CA ASP A 296 19.48 10.29 -0.68
C ASP A 296 18.19 9.71 -1.27
N PHE A 297 17.16 9.51 -0.44
CA PHE A 297 15.88 8.96 -0.87
C PHE A 297 15.32 9.77 -2.05
N PRO A 298 14.92 9.11 -3.15
CA PRO A 298 14.47 9.83 -4.33
C PRO A 298 13.17 10.57 -4.01
N LYS A 299 13.09 11.83 -4.43
CA LYS A 299 11.90 12.63 -4.17
C LYS A 299 10.78 12.21 -5.11
N PRO A 300 9.52 12.26 -4.68
CA PRO A 300 8.36 11.85 -5.49
C PRO A 300 8.28 12.51 -6.87
N GLU A 301 8.67 13.78 -6.99
CA GLU A 301 8.73 14.54 -8.24
C GLU A 301 9.86 14.09 -9.19
N GLU A 302 10.85 13.34 -8.68
CA GLU A 302 11.94 12.77 -9.46
C GLU A 302 11.61 11.37 -9.99
N ILE A 303 10.46 10.80 -9.60
CA ILE A 303 10.05 9.44 -9.95
C ILE A 303 9.12 9.48 -11.18
N PRO A 304 9.52 8.90 -12.31
CA PRO A 304 8.64 8.71 -13.46
C PRO A 304 7.35 7.99 -13.07
N ASN A 305 6.25 8.29 -13.76
CA ASN A 305 4.93 7.70 -13.45
C ASN A 305 4.96 6.18 -13.47
N GLU A 306 5.77 5.59 -14.34
CA GLU A 306 5.95 4.15 -14.52
C GLU A 306 6.61 3.49 -13.30
N LEU A 307 7.43 4.24 -12.54
CA LEU A 307 8.11 3.75 -11.34
C LEU A 307 7.34 4.03 -10.04
N GLN A 308 6.14 4.61 -10.09
CA GLN A 308 5.39 4.97 -8.88
C GLN A 308 5.02 3.74 -8.03
N SER A 309 4.68 2.61 -8.65
CA SER A 309 4.37 1.37 -7.92
C SER A 309 5.60 0.80 -7.19
N PRO A 310 6.75 0.56 -7.87
CA PRO A 310 7.99 0.19 -7.18
C PRO A 310 8.40 1.22 -6.09
N TYR A 311 8.19 2.50 -6.35
CA TYR A 311 8.52 3.56 -5.40
C TYR A 311 7.67 3.48 -4.12
N GLN A 312 6.37 3.17 -4.23
CA GLN A 312 5.51 2.93 -3.07
C GLN A 312 5.99 1.73 -2.24
N THR A 313 6.45 0.65 -2.88
CA THR A 313 7.07 -0.50 -2.18
C THR A 313 8.29 -0.05 -1.36
N LEU A 314 9.18 0.76 -1.96
CA LEU A 314 10.36 1.29 -1.29
C LEU A 314 10.00 2.22 -0.12
N VAL A 315 9.02 3.12 -0.33
CA VAL A 315 8.51 4.04 0.70
C VAL A 315 7.93 3.27 1.89
N ARG A 316 7.16 2.21 1.63
CA ARG A 316 6.63 1.33 2.67
C ARG A 316 7.76 0.63 3.43
N ALA A 317 8.73 0.06 2.73
CA ALA A 317 9.86 -0.60 3.36
C ALA A 317 10.69 0.36 4.24
N ALA A 318 10.88 1.61 3.79
CA ALA A 318 11.57 2.65 4.56
C ALA A 318 10.83 3.01 5.86
N GLN A 319 9.50 3.15 5.81
CA GLN A 319 8.69 3.41 7.01
C GLN A 319 8.78 2.27 8.03
N GLU A 320 8.63 1.05 7.55
CA GLU A 320 8.63 -0.14 8.38
C GLU A 320 10.04 -0.39 8.94
N ALA A 321 11.10 -0.06 8.20
CA ALA A 321 12.46 -0.04 8.73
C ALA A 321 12.65 1.00 9.85
N ARG A 322 12.03 2.19 9.76
CA ARG A 322 12.07 3.22 10.84
C ARG A 322 11.30 2.80 12.10
N GLN A 323 10.36 1.88 11.97
CA GLN A 323 9.50 1.41 13.05
C GLN A 323 9.85 -0.05 13.40
N PRO A 324 10.88 -0.29 14.25
CA PRO A 324 11.12 -1.64 14.77
C PRO A 324 9.85 -2.17 15.45
N PRO A 325 9.69 -3.51 15.52
CA PRO A 325 8.42 -4.12 15.88
C PRO A 325 7.96 -3.62 17.24
N ASN A 326 6.72 -3.19 17.25
CA ASN A 326 5.99 -2.79 18.44
C ASN A 326 5.08 -3.99 18.81
N PRO A 327 4.71 -4.22 20.09
CA PRO A 327 3.88 -5.36 20.54
C PRO A 327 2.49 -5.46 19.86
N GLY A 328 2.16 -4.53 18.96
CA GLY A 328 0.86 -4.41 18.35
C GLY A 328 -0.12 -3.74 19.32
N PRO A 329 -1.34 -3.45 18.85
CA PRO A 329 -2.36 -2.71 19.60
C PRO A 329 -2.99 -3.49 20.78
N GLY A 330 -2.30 -4.49 21.34
CA GLY A 330 -2.84 -5.46 22.29
C GLY A 330 -3.03 -4.99 23.74
N GLY A 331 -2.78 -3.72 24.06
CA GLY A 331 -2.98 -3.19 25.41
C GLY A 331 -3.21 -1.68 25.39
N PHE A 332 -4.12 -1.22 26.25
CA PHE A 332 -4.56 0.18 26.43
C PHE A 332 -3.45 1.10 26.99
N VAL A 333 -2.28 1.12 26.38
CA VAL A 333 -1.13 1.92 26.77
C VAL A 333 -0.71 2.76 25.56
N THR A 334 -0.43 4.03 25.78
CA THR A 334 0.04 4.94 24.72
C THR A 334 1.34 4.41 24.12
N ALA A 335 1.66 4.79 22.87
CA ALA A 335 2.92 4.37 22.22
C ALA A 335 4.18 4.73 23.05
N ALA A 336 4.11 5.78 23.87
CA ALA A 336 5.16 6.14 24.82
C ALA A 336 5.30 5.12 25.95
N GLU A 337 4.21 4.78 26.62
CA GLU A 337 4.19 3.78 27.71
C GLU A 337 4.54 2.37 27.22
N LEU A 338 4.17 2.04 25.98
CA LEU A 338 4.50 0.77 25.35
C LEU A 338 6.02 0.61 25.15
N ASN A 339 6.70 1.66 24.67
CA ASN A 339 8.16 1.69 24.53
C ASN A 339 8.88 1.68 25.88
N GLU A 340 8.20 2.13 26.94
CA GLU A 340 8.69 2.05 28.32
C GLU A 340 8.48 0.69 28.99
N LEU A 341 7.73 -0.25 28.43
CA LEU A 341 7.41 -1.50 29.14
C LEU A 341 7.77 -2.75 28.37
N TYR A 342 8.07 -2.64 27.08
CA TYR A 342 8.08 -3.81 26.21
C TYR A 342 9.39 -4.03 25.44
N LEU A 343 9.87 -5.28 25.50
CA LEU A 343 10.87 -5.83 24.59
C LEU A 343 10.19 -6.87 23.68
N PRO A 344 10.13 -6.64 22.35
CA PRO A 344 9.59 -7.62 21.42
C PRO A 344 10.32 -8.94 21.54
N GLY A 345 9.61 -10.07 21.53
CA GLY A 345 10.26 -11.39 21.49
C GLY A 345 11.09 -11.57 20.21
N LYS A 346 12.07 -12.47 20.23
CA LYS A 346 12.97 -12.70 19.08
C LYS A 346 12.25 -12.96 17.77
N ARG A 347 11.23 -13.82 17.80
CA ARG A 347 10.42 -14.14 16.62
C ARG A 347 9.79 -12.89 15.99
N ALA A 348 9.28 -11.96 16.79
CA ALA A 348 8.70 -10.72 16.28
C ALA A 348 9.75 -9.84 15.59
N ARG A 349 10.97 -9.77 16.15
CA ARG A 349 12.11 -9.05 15.56
C ARG A 349 12.56 -9.67 14.24
N GLU A 350 12.64 -10.99 14.17
CA GLU A 350 13.00 -11.71 12.95
C GLU A 350 11.92 -11.64 11.87
N ASP A 351 10.65 -11.76 12.25
CA ASP A 351 9.53 -11.69 11.31
C ASP A 351 9.41 -10.28 10.71
N TRP A 352 9.63 -9.24 11.52
CA TRP A 352 9.73 -7.85 11.06
C TRP A 352 10.87 -7.68 10.04
N SER A 353 12.11 -8.03 10.41
CA SER A 353 13.27 -7.83 9.52
C SER A 353 13.11 -8.62 8.21
N ARG A 354 12.63 -9.86 8.29
CA ARG A 354 12.33 -10.71 7.12
C ARG A 354 11.23 -10.11 6.25
N GLY A 355 10.19 -9.52 6.85
CA GLY A 355 9.12 -8.85 6.14
C GLY A 355 9.61 -7.67 5.31
N VAL A 356 10.37 -6.77 5.93
CA VAL A 356 10.93 -5.60 5.22
C VAL A 356 11.95 -6.02 4.16
N SER A 357 12.86 -6.95 4.48
CA SER A 357 13.85 -7.46 3.52
C SER A 357 13.22 -8.15 2.31
N ARG A 358 12.03 -8.76 2.46
CA ARG A 358 11.28 -9.35 1.33
C ARG A 358 10.84 -8.27 0.34
N TRP A 359 10.21 -7.19 0.81
CA TRP A 359 9.79 -6.09 -0.07
C TRP A 359 10.97 -5.47 -0.82
N LEU A 360 12.10 -5.29 -0.13
CA LEU A 360 13.33 -4.76 -0.74
C LEU A 360 13.91 -5.71 -1.80
N ALA A 361 13.82 -7.03 -1.58
CA ALA A 361 14.29 -8.04 -2.53
C ALA A 361 13.41 -8.15 -3.79
N GLU A 362 12.14 -7.79 -3.71
CA GLU A 362 11.22 -7.77 -4.86
C GLU A 362 11.41 -6.54 -5.76
N LEU A 363 11.95 -5.44 -5.21
CA LEU A 363 12.07 -4.15 -5.91
C LEU A 363 12.84 -4.22 -7.24
N PRO A 364 13.99 -4.92 -7.36
CA PRO A 364 14.68 -5.05 -8.65
C PRO A 364 13.80 -5.70 -9.73
N GLY A 365 13.07 -6.76 -9.38
CA GLY A 365 12.16 -7.43 -10.32
C GLY A 365 11.00 -6.54 -10.75
N GLN A 366 10.47 -5.70 -9.85
CA GLN A 366 9.43 -4.73 -10.19
C GLN A 366 9.95 -3.65 -11.17
N ILE A 367 11.17 -3.14 -10.95
CA ILE A 367 11.79 -2.16 -11.84
C ILE A 367 12.10 -2.77 -13.21
N ASP A 368 12.61 -4.01 -13.25
CA ASP A 368 12.92 -4.69 -14.50
C ASP A 368 11.67 -5.02 -15.33
N ALA A 369 10.54 -5.35 -14.67
CA ALA A 369 9.26 -5.50 -15.35
C ALA A 369 8.84 -4.20 -16.05
N VAL A 370 8.99 -3.05 -15.37
CA VAL A 370 8.69 -1.74 -15.97
C VAL A 370 9.64 -1.43 -17.14
N ARG A 371 10.94 -1.77 -17.03
CA ARG A 371 11.90 -1.63 -18.14
C ARG A 371 11.46 -2.42 -19.38
N GLN A 372 11.02 -3.67 -19.18
CA GLN A 372 10.54 -4.52 -20.26
C GLN A 372 9.29 -3.94 -20.94
N ASP A 373 8.34 -3.45 -20.16
CA ASP A 373 7.10 -2.84 -20.67
C ASP A 373 7.35 -1.56 -21.47
N ARG A 374 8.39 -0.79 -21.16
CA ARG A 374 8.80 0.39 -21.93
C ARG A 374 9.41 0.06 -23.29
N GLY A 375 9.72 -1.21 -23.55
CA GLY A 375 10.48 -1.62 -24.75
C GLY A 375 11.98 -1.32 -24.67
N ASP A 376 12.45 -0.86 -23.49
CA ASP A 376 13.86 -0.65 -23.17
C ASP A 376 14.53 -1.95 -22.69
N GLY A 377 13.87 -3.10 -22.90
CA GLY A 377 14.42 -4.41 -22.55
C GLY A 377 15.81 -4.58 -23.18
N PRO A 378 16.75 -5.29 -22.50
CA PRO A 378 18.09 -5.52 -23.02
C PRO A 378 17.89 -6.07 -24.42
N GLY A 379 18.38 -5.30 -25.41
CA GLY A 379 18.02 -5.47 -26.81
C GLY A 379 17.92 -6.94 -27.11
N ARG A 380 16.78 -7.38 -27.67
CA ARG A 380 16.79 -8.63 -28.40
C ARG A 380 17.91 -8.47 -29.41
N ASP A 381 19.06 -9.03 -29.08
CA ASP A 381 20.12 -9.30 -30.03
C ASP A 381 19.42 -10.18 -31.06
N ASP A 382 18.95 -9.55 -32.14
CA ASP A 382 18.43 -10.22 -33.31
C ASP A 382 19.60 -11.05 -33.88
N ARG A 383 19.72 -12.29 -33.36
CA ARG A 383 20.62 -13.33 -33.84
C ARG A 383 19.85 -14.44 -34.51
#